data_AF-A0A964AWF5-F1
#
_entry.id   AF-A0A964AWF5-F1
#
_cell.length_a   1.000
_cell.length_b   1.000
_cell.length_c   1.000
_cell.angle_alpha   90.00
_cell.angle_beta   90.00
_cell.angle_gamma   90.00
#
_symmetry.space_group_name_H-M   'P 1'
#
loop_
_entity.id
_entity.type
_entity.pdbx_description
1 polymer ?
#
loop_
_entity_poly.entity_id
_entity_poly.type
_entity_poly.pdbx_seq_one_letter_code
_entity_poly.pdbx_strand_id
1 'polypeptide(L)'
;MKSIQYTIRNVPPKVDRYYKKIAKISGKSLNQVVLDKLSEKSGQGKNKTLLDSLDWFIGSNSIDEATYRAWEEDDKIQKELTRKQWLKDDN
;
A
#
# COMPACT_ATOMS: atom_id res chain seq x y z
N MET A 1 -5.39 -16.53 26.16
CA MET A 1 -6.58 -15.65 26.02
C MET A 1 -7.67 -16.45 25.34
N LYS A 2 -8.91 -16.41 25.82
CA LYS A 2 -10.03 -17.12 25.20
C LYS A 2 -10.53 -16.29 24.01
N SER A 3 -10.33 -16.76 22.78
CA SER A 3 -10.83 -16.07 21.59
C SER A 3 -12.25 -16.52 21.26
N ILE A 4 -13.08 -15.59 20.80
CA ILE A 4 -14.44 -15.90 20.31
C ILE A 4 -14.30 -16.34 18.85
N GLN A 5 -14.82 -17.51 18.52
CA GLN A 5 -14.86 -18.03 17.16
C GLN A 5 -16.28 -17.92 16.61
N TYR A 6 -16.41 -17.28 15.45
CA TYR A 6 -17.67 -17.18 14.72
C TYR A 6 -17.46 -17.54 13.25
N THR A 7 -18.48 -18.12 12.63
CA THR A 7 -18.51 -18.41 11.20
C THR A 7 -19.29 -17.32 10.48
N ILE A 8 -18.66 -16.64 9.52
CA ILE A 8 -19.34 -15.70 8.63
C ILE A 8 -20.01 -16.51 7.52
N ARG A 9 -21.34 -16.51 7.47
CA ARG A 9 -22.13 -17.24 6.47
C ARG A 9 -22.50 -16.32 5.31
N ASN A 10 -22.79 -16.92 4.15
CA ASN A 10 -23.28 -16.22 2.96
C ASN A 10 -22.35 -15.10 2.44
N VAL A 11 -21.04 -15.35 2.44
CA VAL A 11 -20.06 -14.40 1.90
C VAL A 11 -20.22 -14.32 0.38
N PRO A 12 -20.50 -13.14 -0.21
CA PRO A 12 -20.63 -13.03 -1.66
C PRO A 12 -19.32 -13.40 -2.37
N PRO A 13 -19.36 -14.10 -3.53
CA PRO A 13 -18.15 -14.52 -4.25
C PRO A 13 -17.21 -13.37 -4.63
N LYS A 14 -17.76 -12.17 -4.88
CA LYS A 14 -16.97 -10.96 -5.16
C LYS A 14 -16.14 -10.52 -3.95
N VAL A 15 -16.69 -10.67 -2.74
CA VAL A 15 -16.05 -10.29 -1.47
C VAL A 15 -14.93 -11.28 -1.14
N ASP A 16 -15.17 -12.59 -1.28
CA ASP A 16 -14.13 -13.61 -1.08
C ASP A 16 -12.93 -13.42 -2.01
N ARG A 17 -13.17 -13.18 -3.31
CA ARG A 17 -12.11 -12.93 -4.30
C ARG A 17 -11.28 -11.70 -3.95
N TYR A 18 -11.93 -10.62 -3.52
CA TYR A 18 -11.25 -9.39 -3.12
C TYR A 18 -10.32 -9.61 -1.92
N TYR A 19 -10.82 -10.22 -0.83
CA TYR A 19 -9.99 -10.46 0.34
C TYR A 19 -8.88 -11.49 0.11
N LYS A 20 -9.10 -12.51 -0.74
CA LYS A 20 -8.04 -13.43 -1.17
C LYS A 20 -6.93 -12.71 -1.94
N LYS A 21 -7.27 -11.74 -2.80
CA LYS A 21 -6.27 -10.93 -3.51
C LYS A 21 -5.44 -10.12 -2.52
N ILE A 22 -6.09 -9.47 -1.54
CA ILE A 22 -5.39 -8.71 -0.50
C ILE A 22 -4.48 -9.62 0.32
N ALA A 23 -4.97 -10.79 0.75
CA ALA A 23 -4.19 -11.75 1.52
C ALA A 23 -2.89 -12.16 0.82
N LYS A 24 -2.96 -12.42 -0.50
CA LYS A 24 -1.78 -12.70 -1.33
C LYS A 24 -0.81 -11.52 -1.38
N ILE A 25 -1.32 -10.32 -1.61
CA ILE A 25 -0.50 -9.11 -1.71
C ILE A 25 0.19 -8.79 -0.38
N SER A 26 -0.54 -8.87 0.74
CA SER A 26 -0.02 -8.51 2.05
C SER A 26 0.78 -9.63 2.73
N GLY A 27 0.90 -10.82 2.11
CA GLY A 27 1.53 -11.99 2.73
C GLY A 27 0.84 -12.49 4.01
N LYS A 28 -0.44 -12.15 4.21
CA LYS A 28 -1.20 -12.48 5.43
C LYS A 28 -2.19 -13.62 5.15
N SER A 29 -2.59 -14.33 6.20
CA SER A 29 -3.71 -15.27 6.07
C SER A 29 -5.01 -14.51 5.77
N LEU A 30 -5.91 -15.14 5.02
CA LEU A 30 -7.24 -14.57 4.73
C LEU A 30 -7.97 -14.18 6.03
N ASN A 31 -7.86 -15.03 7.05
CA ASN A 31 -8.49 -14.80 8.34
C ASN A 31 -7.95 -13.52 9.01
N GLN A 32 -6.64 -13.30 8.97
CA GLN A 32 -6.03 -12.09 9.52
C GLN A 32 -6.48 -10.84 8.77
N VAL A 33 -6.57 -10.89 7.44
CA VAL A 33 -7.05 -9.76 6.63
C VAL A 33 -8.50 -9.40 6.98
N VAL A 34 -9.36 -10.41 7.17
CA VAL A 34 -10.76 -10.21 7.57
C VAL A 34 -10.83 -9.58 8.96
N LEU A 35 -10.05 -10.07 9.92
CA LEU A 35 -9.99 -9.50 11.28
C LEU A 35 -9.48 -8.06 11.28
N ASP A 36 -8.42 -7.77 10.52
CA ASP A 36 -7.86 -6.42 10.38
C ASP A 36 -8.93 -5.45 9.85
N LYS A 37 -9.69 -5.87 8.83
CA LYS A 37 -10.73 -5.04 8.20
C LYS A 37 -11.98 -4.89 9.05
N LEU A 38 -12.39 -5.93 9.78
CA LEU A 38 -13.47 -5.82 10.76
C LEU A 38 -13.08 -4.87 11.90
N SER A 39 -11.85 -4.97 12.40
CA SER A 39 -11.34 -4.08 13.46
C SER A 39 -11.26 -2.63 13.01
N GLU A 40 -10.80 -2.39 11.77
CA GLU A 40 -10.77 -1.06 11.15
C GLU A 40 -12.17 -0.42 11.10
N LYS A 41 -13.20 -1.20 10.75
CA LYS A 41 -14.58 -0.69 10.60
C LYS A 41 -15.37 -0.65 11.91
N SER A 42 -15.00 -1.44 12.92
CA SER A 42 -15.66 -1.44 14.23
C SER A 42 -15.23 -0.29 15.15
N GLY A 43 -14.39 0.64 14.66
CA GLY A 43 -13.87 1.75 15.44
C GLY A 43 -12.78 1.35 16.44
N GLN A 44 -12.35 0.09 16.43
CA GLN A 44 -11.23 -0.41 17.25
C GLN A 44 -9.88 -0.40 16.50
N GLY A 45 -9.90 -0.06 15.21
CA GLY A 45 -8.70 0.14 14.43
C GLY A 45 -7.92 1.32 14.99
N LYS A 46 -6.67 1.08 15.43
CA LYS A 46 -5.69 2.15 15.66
C LYS A 46 -5.75 3.08 14.45
N ASN A 47 -5.87 4.40 14.66
CA ASN A 47 -5.93 5.44 13.64
C ASN A 47 -4.82 5.20 12.60
N LYS A 48 -5.12 4.43 11.56
CA LYS A 48 -4.18 4.15 10.48
C LYS A 48 -4.13 5.40 9.65
N THR A 49 -2.94 5.95 9.53
CA THR A 49 -2.70 7.11 8.68
C THR A 49 -2.99 6.72 7.22
N LEU A 50 -3.23 7.70 6.35
CA LEU A 50 -3.43 7.43 4.92
C LEU A 50 -2.26 6.61 4.32
N LEU A 51 -1.05 6.81 4.84
CA LEU A 51 0.14 6.04 4.46
C LEU A 51 -0.01 4.54 4.79
N ASP A 52 -0.44 4.18 6.00
CA ASP A 52 -0.68 2.77 6.40
C ASP A 52 -1.77 2.08 5.56
N SER A 53 -2.67 2.86 4.96
CA SER A 53 -3.73 2.36 4.09
C SER A 53 -3.25 2.07 2.66
N LEU A 54 -2.09 2.60 2.26
CA LEU A 54 -1.48 2.44 0.95
C LEU A 54 -0.32 1.42 0.95
N ASP A 55 0.08 0.88 2.09
CA ASP A 55 1.12 -0.15 2.19
C ASP A 55 0.85 -1.39 1.31
N TRP A 56 -0.41 -1.80 1.16
CA TRP A 56 -0.76 -2.91 0.28
C TRP A 56 -0.55 -2.58 -1.20
N PHE A 57 -0.52 -1.30 -1.57
CA PHE A 57 -0.27 -0.83 -2.93
C PHE A 57 1.23 -0.61 -3.15
N ILE A 58 1.93 -0.05 -2.17
CA ILE A 58 3.38 0.24 -2.25
C ILE A 58 4.20 -1.07 -2.21
N GLY A 59 3.79 -2.04 -1.38
CA GLY A 59 4.48 -3.32 -1.25
C GLY A 59 4.15 -4.34 -2.34
N SER A 60 3.21 -4.06 -3.24
CA SER A 60 2.77 -5.02 -4.25
C SER A 60 3.64 -5.08 -5.50
N ASN A 61 4.98 -4.99 -5.41
CA ASN A 61 5.91 -5.15 -6.55
C ASN A 61 5.39 -4.54 -7.88
N SER A 62 4.75 -3.38 -7.80
CA SER A 62 4.07 -2.73 -8.92
C SER A 62 4.91 -1.60 -9.52
N ILE A 63 6.15 -1.46 -9.05
CA ILE A 63 7.13 -0.59 -9.69
C ILE A 63 7.74 -1.43 -10.81
N ASP A 64 7.16 -1.29 -11.98
CA ASP A 64 7.66 -1.90 -13.21
C ASP A 64 9.02 -1.28 -13.58
N GLU A 65 9.85 -1.99 -14.37
CA GLU A 65 11.19 -1.51 -14.78
C GLU A 65 11.12 -0.15 -15.50
N ALA A 66 10.01 0.12 -16.20
CA ALA A 66 9.71 1.40 -16.81
C ALA A 66 9.58 2.56 -15.80
N THR A 67 9.08 2.28 -14.59
CA THR A 67 8.93 3.28 -13.53
C THR A 67 10.30 3.63 -12.93
N TYR A 68 11.20 2.65 -12.81
CA TYR A 68 12.58 2.90 -12.40
C TYR A 68 13.34 3.77 -13.39
N ARG A 69 13.17 3.53 -14.71
CA ARG A 69 13.80 4.35 -15.75
C ARG A 69 13.30 5.80 -15.73
N ALA A 70 11.99 6.00 -15.54
CA ALA A 70 11.42 7.34 -15.42
C ALA A 70 12.00 8.13 -14.23
N TRP A 71 12.26 7.46 -13.10
CA TRP A 71 12.88 8.11 -11.94
C TRP A 71 14.36 8.45 -12.15
N GLU A 72 15.11 7.63 -12.89
CA GLU A 72 16.50 7.94 -13.24
C GLU A 72 16.60 9.12 -14.21
N GLU A 73 15.63 9.28 -15.12
CA GLU A 73 15.54 10.44 -16.01
C GLU A 73 15.19 11.71 -15.23
N ASP A 74 14.22 11.65 -14.32
CA ASP A 74 13.84 12.78 -13.46
C ASP A 74 14.99 13.24 -12.54
N ASP A 75 15.77 12.32 -11.97
CA ASP A 75 16.92 12.66 -11.12
C ASP A 75 18.02 13.40 -11.89
N LYS A 76 18.24 13.05 -13.17
CA LYS A 76 19.17 13.78 -14.04
C LYS A 76 18.67 15.18 -14.37
N ILE A 77 17.38 15.32 -14.67
CA ILE A 77 16.76 16.61 -14.98
C ILE A 77 16.82 17.55 -13.76
N GLN A 78 16.52 17.04 -12.57
CA GLN A 78 16.60 17.80 -11.31
C GLN A 78 18.04 18.28 -11.01
N LYS A 79 19.05 17.42 -11.22
CA LYS A 79 20.46 17.80 -11.05
C LYS A 79 20.89 18.88 -12.03
N GLU A 80 20.43 18.81 -13.28
CA GLU A 80 20.72 19.84 -14.28
C GLU A 80 20.02 21.17 -13.99
N LEU A 81 18.76 21.14 -13.56
CA LEU A 81 18.02 22.32 -13.12
C LEU A 81 18.68 22.98 -11.92
N THR A 82 19.07 22.19 -10.92
CA THR A 82 19.77 22.69 -9.74
C THR A 82 21.11 23.30 -10.14
N ARG A 83 21.90 22.64 -10.99
CA ARG A 83 23.19 23.17 -11.46
C ARG A 83 23.04 24.49 -12.24
N LYS A 84 22.02 24.60 -13.08
CA LYS A 84 21.70 25.84 -13.82
C LYS A 84 21.23 26.97 -12.91
N GLN A 85 20.48 26.64 -11.86
CA GLN A 85 20.04 27.62 -10.85
C GLN A 85 21.24 28.20 -10.11
N TRP A 86 22.16 27.35 -9.64
CA TRP A 86 23.39 27.79 -8.96
C TRP A 86 24.27 28.69 -9.82
N LEU A 87 24.44 28.37 -11.12
CA LEU A 87 25.20 29.21 -12.06
C LEU A 87 24.54 30.56 -12.37
N LYS A 88 23.24 30.70 -12.12
CA LYS A 88 22.47 31.92 -12.34
C LYS A 88 22.46 32.84 -11.11
N ASP A 89 22.65 32.25 -9.92
CA ASP A 89 22.71 32.97 -8.65
C ASP A 89 24.15 33.47 -8.34
N ASP A 90 25.18 32.96 -9.03
CA ASP A 90 26.60 33.34 -8.92
C ASP A 90 27.07 34.46 -9.89
N ASN A 91 26.15 35.06 -10.66
CA ASN A 91 26.42 36.10 -11.67
C ASN A 91 25.52 37.33 -11.47
#